data_AF-A0A2A7UVH5-F1
#
_entry.id   AF-A0A2A7UVH5-F1
#
_cell.length_a   1.000
_cell.length_b   1.000
_cell.length_c   1.000
_cell.angle_alpha   90.00
_cell.angle_beta   90.00
_cell.angle_gamma   90.00
#
_symmetry.space_group_name_H-M   'P 1'
#
loop_
_entity.id
_entity.type
_entity.pdbx_description
1 polymer ?
#
loop_
_entity_poly.entity_id
_entity_poly.type
_entity_poly.pdbx_seq_one_letter_code
_entity_poly.pdbx_strand_id
1 'polypeptide(L)'
;MSLTFVNCFGKKITESQMAAMRTHGQEQERLRRAAAKGEVAAVHKGWRVTGVKPGLLEEARGAHASLQASARKVGGQDIKDFDEMAWLRSAKRSPVRSKPYTLNDAALQCAELATKAGWIDVRVQEIKTEVA
;
A
#
# COMPACT_ATOMS: atom_id res chain seq x y z
N MET A 1 47.55 9.02 -28.01
CA MET A 1 46.74 10.13 -28.54
C MET A 1 45.61 10.41 -27.54
N SER A 2 45.67 11.47 -26.74
CA SER A 2 44.55 11.81 -25.84
C SER A 2 43.48 12.59 -26.62
N LEU A 3 42.23 12.18 -26.48
CA LEU A 3 41.09 12.87 -27.10
C LEU A 3 40.86 14.18 -26.35
N THR A 4 40.98 15.32 -27.04
CA THR A 4 40.72 16.65 -26.47
C THR A 4 39.34 17.12 -26.90
N PHE A 5 38.44 17.35 -25.94
CA PHE A 5 37.11 17.87 -26.22
C PHE A 5 37.16 19.40 -26.35
N VAL A 6 36.51 19.93 -27.38
CA VAL A 6 36.39 21.37 -27.65
C VAL A 6 34.93 21.76 -27.82
N ASN A 7 34.58 23.00 -27.48
CA ASN A 7 33.23 23.52 -27.69
C ASN A 7 33.01 23.98 -29.16
N CYS A 8 31.81 24.46 -29.48
CA CYS A 8 31.46 24.96 -30.81
C CYS A 8 32.29 26.17 -31.29
N PHE A 9 33.06 26.80 -30.41
CA PHE A 9 33.99 27.89 -30.72
C PHE A 9 35.46 27.43 -30.74
N GLY A 10 35.72 26.12 -30.71
CA GLY A 10 37.06 25.54 -30.72
C GLY A 10 37.83 25.68 -29.40
N LYS A 11 37.21 26.15 -28.32
CA LYS A 11 37.85 26.27 -27.01
C LYS A 11 37.88 24.92 -26.30
N LYS A 12 39.04 24.55 -25.73
CA LYS A 12 39.21 23.31 -24.97
C LYS A 12 38.26 23.28 -23.78
N ILE A 13 37.56 22.16 -23.61
CA ILE A 13 36.70 21.89 -22.47
C ILE A 13 37.54 21.13 -21.44
N THR A 14 37.66 21.69 -20.24
CA THR A 14 38.36 21.01 -19.14
C THR A 14 37.51 19.90 -18.54
N GLU A 15 38.13 18.96 -17.86
CA GLU A 15 37.41 17.88 -17.16
C GLU A 15 36.42 18.42 -16.10
N SER A 16 36.78 19.52 -15.43
CA SER A 16 35.89 20.22 -14.49
C SER A 16 34.65 20.80 -15.17
N GLN A 17 34.80 21.36 -16.37
CA GLN A 17 33.67 21.86 -17.16
C GLN A 17 32.77 20.71 -17.63
N MET A 18 33.35 19.59 -18.06
CA MET A 18 32.61 18.37 -18.42
C MET A 18 31.83 17.79 -17.23
N ALA A 19 32.39 17.85 -16.02
CA ALA A 19 31.69 17.41 -14.81
C ALA A 19 30.50 18.34 -14.49
N ALA A 20 30.69 19.67 -14.57
CA ALA A 20 29.64 20.65 -14.33
C ALA A 20 28.49 20.56 -15.37
N MET A 21 28.79 20.27 -16.63
CA MET A 21 27.76 20.06 -17.66
C MET A 21 26.94 18.81 -17.39
N ARG A 22 27.57 17.73 -16.89
CA ARG A 22 26.86 16.49 -16.50
C ARG A 22 25.94 16.72 -15.31
N THR A 23 26.39 17.41 -14.27
CA THR A 23 25.56 17.72 -13.10
C THR A 23 24.40 18.64 -13.47
N HIS A 24 24.65 19.65 -14.31
CA HIS A 24 23.58 20.53 -14.81
C HIS A 24 22.55 19.77 -15.65
N GLY A 25 23.00 18.86 -16.51
CA GLY A 25 22.10 18.00 -17.29
C GLY A 25 21.25 17.10 -16.40
N GLN A 26 21.83 16.51 -15.36
CA GLN A 26 21.10 15.71 -14.36
C GLN A 26 20.08 16.55 -13.59
N GLU A 27 20.44 17.77 -13.20
CA GLU A 27 19.56 18.67 -12.47
C GLU A 27 18.39 19.14 -13.34
N GLN A 28 18.63 19.46 -14.62
CA GLN A 28 17.56 19.76 -15.56
C GLN A 28 16.61 18.58 -15.78
N GLU A 29 17.14 17.36 -15.83
CA GLU A 29 16.35 16.14 -15.98
C GLU A 29 15.50 15.88 -14.72
N ARG A 30 16.07 16.12 -13.53
CA ARG A 30 15.36 16.08 -12.24
C ARG A 30 14.21 17.09 -12.21
N LEU A 31 14.47 18.34 -12.59
CA LEU A 31 13.46 19.40 -12.65
C LEU A 31 12.37 19.08 -13.68
N ARG A 32 12.74 18.53 -14.84
CA ARG A 32 11.79 18.09 -15.87
C ARG A 32 10.90 16.95 -15.37
N ARG A 33 11.46 15.96 -14.67
CA ARG A 33 10.67 14.89 -14.02
C ARG A 33 9.75 15.42 -12.92
N ALA A 34 10.21 16.41 -12.15
CA ALA A 34 9.41 17.04 -11.12
C ALA A 34 8.25 17.85 -11.71
N ALA A 35 8.49 18.59 -12.79
CA ALA A 35 7.45 19.34 -13.49
C ALA A 35 6.46 18.45 -14.27
N ALA A 36 6.92 17.28 -14.75
CA ALA A 36 6.07 16.29 -15.42
C ALA A 36 5.18 15.49 -14.45
N LYS A 37 5.46 15.52 -13.14
CA LYS A 37 4.47 15.13 -12.13
C LYS A 37 3.45 16.26 -12.03
N GLY A 38 2.51 16.28 -12.97
CA GLY A 38 1.32 17.13 -12.84
C GLY A 38 0.59 16.86 -11.53
N GLU A 39 -0.26 17.81 -11.09
CA GLU A 39 -1.15 17.57 -9.95
C GLU A 39 -2.02 16.36 -10.25
N VAL A 40 -1.75 15.26 -9.56
CA VAL A 40 -2.53 14.04 -9.71
C VAL A 40 -3.91 14.31 -9.10
N ALA A 41 -4.87 14.62 -9.96
CA ALA A 41 -6.24 14.84 -9.54
C ALA A 41 -6.81 13.50 -9.03
N ALA A 42 -7.13 13.44 -7.74
CA ALA A 42 -7.77 12.28 -7.14
C ALA A 42 -9.23 12.17 -7.61
N VAL A 43 -9.49 11.32 -8.59
CA VAL A 43 -10.85 11.10 -9.13
C VAL A 43 -11.59 10.06 -8.31
N HIS A 44 -12.82 10.38 -7.89
CA HIS A 44 -13.71 9.47 -7.18
C HIS A 44 -14.07 8.25 -8.06
N LYS A 45 -13.86 7.04 -7.53
CA LYS A 45 -14.17 5.77 -8.21
C LYS A 45 -15.24 4.92 -7.50
N GLY A 46 -15.88 5.47 -6.47
CA GLY A 46 -16.96 4.82 -5.74
C GLY A 46 -16.59 4.47 -4.30
N TRP A 47 -17.39 3.61 -3.70
CA TRP A 47 -17.36 3.23 -2.30
C TRP A 47 -17.12 1.74 -2.16
N ARG A 48 -16.23 1.34 -1.25
CA ARG A 48 -15.93 -0.06 -0.99
C ARG A 48 -16.17 -0.39 0.47
N VAL A 49 -16.88 -1.50 0.66
CA VAL A 49 -17.10 -2.10 1.97
C VAL A 49 -16.04 -3.16 2.19
N THR A 50 -15.30 -3.02 3.28
CA THR A 50 -14.26 -3.98 3.70
C THR A 50 -14.53 -4.45 5.12
N GLY A 51 -14.07 -5.65 5.46
CA GLY A 51 -14.17 -6.18 6.81
C GLY A 51 -13.41 -7.49 6.95
N VAL A 52 -13.39 -8.04 8.15
CA VAL A 52 -12.87 -9.39 8.42
C VAL A 52 -13.99 -10.39 8.16
N LYS A 53 -13.70 -11.41 7.35
CA LYS A 53 -14.67 -12.44 6.98
C LYS A 53 -15.11 -13.23 8.22
N PRO A 54 -16.39 -13.60 8.32
CA PRO A 54 -16.86 -14.51 9.37
C PRO A 54 -16.02 -15.81 9.37
N GLY A 55 -15.75 -16.33 10.56
CA GLY A 55 -14.98 -17.56 10.76
C GLY A 55 -13.46 -17.35 10.88
N LEU A 56 -12.88 -16.28 10.31
CA LEU A 56 -11.42 -16.07 10.37
C LEU A 56 -10.89 -15.90 11.80
N LEU A 57 -11.66 -15.25 12.68
CA LEU A 57 -11.28 -15.09 14.08
C LEU A 57 -11.21 -16.46 14.78
N GLU A 58 -12.21 -17.31 14.56
CA GLU A 58 -12.28 -18.64 15.16
C GLU A 58 -11.19 -19.56 14.59
N GLU A 59 -10.92 -19.49 13.29
CA GLU A 59 -9.78 -20.16 12.67
C GLU A 59 -8.45 -19.72 13.29
N ALA A 60 -8.27 -18.42 13.53
CA ALA A 60 -7.07 -17.88 14.17
C ALA A 60 -6.93 -18.37 15.62
N ARG A 61 -8.02 -18.36 16.40
CA ARG A 61 -8.04 -18.94 17.76
C ARG A 61 -7.67 -20.43 17.74
N GLY A 62 -8.28 -21.20 16.84
CA GLY A 62 -8.05 -22.64 16.71
C GLY A 62 -6.61 -22.97 16.29
N ALA A 63 -6.07 -22.24 15.32
CA ALA A 63 -4.68 -22.37 14.90
C ALA A 63 -3.71 -22.05 16.05
N HIS A 64 -4.00 -21.00 16.82
CA HIS A 64 -3.20 -20.63 17.98
C HIS A 64 -3.26 -21.68 19.10
N ALA A 65 -4.45 -22.23 19.38
CA ALA A 65 -4.61 -23.30 20.35
C ALA A 65 -3.84 -24.57 19.94
N SER A 66 -3.88 -24.92 18.65
CA SER A 66 -3.10 -26.04 18.09
C SER A 66 -1.58 -25.81 18.22
N LEU A 67 -1.13 -24.56 18.00
CA LEU A 67 0.26 -24.16 18.17
C LEU A 67 0.70 -24.27 19.65
N GLN A 68 -0.10 -23.78 20.59
CA GLN A 68 0.16 -23.95 22.03
C GLN A 68 0.25 -25.43 22.42
N ALA A 69 -0.69 -26.26 21.93
CA ALA A 69 -0.70 -27.69 22.23
C ALA A 69 0.54 -28.41 21.69
N SER A 70 1.03 -28.03 20.50
CA SER A 70 2.25 -28.61 19.93
C SER A 70 3.51 -28.13 20.65
N ALA A 71 3.60 -26.85 21.02
CA ALA A 71 4.72 -26.31 21.79
C ALA A 71 4.87 -26.99 23.16
N ARG A 72 3.76 -27.22 23.87
CA ARG A 72 3.73 -27.96 25.14
C ARG A 72 4.22 -29.41 24.98
N LYS A 73 3.83 -30.09 23.90
CA LYS A 73 4.27 -31.48 23.62
C LYS A 73 5.77 -31.59 23.37
N VAL A 74 6.38 -30.59 22.75
CA VAL A 74 7.81 -30.56 22.42
C VAL A 74 8.67 -30.05 23.60
N GLY A 75 8.05 -29.67 24.73
CA GLY A 75 8.76 -29.10 25.88
C GLY A 75 9.35 -27.72 25.60
N GLY A 76 8.79 -27.00 24.63
CA GLY A 76 9.19 -25.63 24.30
C GLY A 76 8.68 -24.61 25.33
N GLN A 77 9.01 -23.33 25.13
CA GLN A 77 8.47 -22.24 25.94
C GLN A 77 6.95 -22.13 25.80
N ASP A 78 6.29 -21.77 26.89
CA ASP A 78 4.86 -21.47 26.87
C ASP A 78 4.58 -20.25 25.97
N ILE A 79 3.75 -20.49 24.96
CA ILE A 79 3.28 -19.45 24.06
C ILE A 79 2.18 -18.66 24.79
N LYS A 80 2.32 -17.33 24.81
CA LYS A 80 1.32 -16.41 25.40
C LYS A 80 -0.08 -16.64 24.85
N ASP A 81 -1.09 -16.22 25.59
CA ASP A 81 -2.48 -16.33 25.16
C ASP A 81 -2.78 -15.50 23.90
N PHE A 82 -3.81 -15.95 23.16
CA PHE A 82 -4.24 -15.28 21.94
C PHE A 82 -4.87 -13.93 22.25
N ASP A 83 -4.21 -12.84 21.86
CA ASP A 83 -4.76 -11.48 21.95
C ASP A 83 -5.64 -11.17 20.73
N GLU A 84 -6.95 -11.30 20.92
CA GLU A 84 -7.96 -11.01 19.90
C GLU A 84 -7.88 -9.58 19.38
N MET A 85 -7.61 -8.60 20.27
CA MET A 85 -7.57 -7.19 19.89
C MET A 85 -6.33 -6.88 19.06
N ALA A 86 -5.17 -7.46 19.42
CA ALA A 86 -3.97 -7.37 18.59
C ALA A 86 -4.17 -8.05 17.24
N TRP A 87 -4.85 -9.19 17.21
CA TRP A 87 -5.17 -9.87 15.97
C TRP A 87 -6.10 -9.03 15.10
N LEU A 88 -7.20 -8.48 15.63
CA LEU A 88 -8.14 -7.64 14.86
C LEU A 88 -7.49 -6.37 14.31
N ARG A 89 -6.53 -5.78 15.02
CA ARG A 89 -5.77 -4.62 14.51
C ARG A 89 -4.94 -4.96 13.28
N SER A 90 -4.37 -6.17 13.22
CA SER A 90 -3.49 -6.64 12.15
C SER A 90 -4.18 -7.50 11.09
N ALA A 91 -5.42 -7.95 11.36
CA ALA A 91 -6.17 -8.83 10.48
C ALA A 91 -6.40 -8.21 9.10
N LYS A 92 -6.20 -9.02 8.07
CA LYS A 92 -6.40 -8.61 6.68
C LYS A 92 -7.90 -8.39 6.41
N ARG A 93 -8.27 -7.13 6.20
CA ARG A 93 -9.62 -6.76 5.75
C ARG A 93 -9.79 -7.14 4.28
N SER A 94 -10.85 -7.86 3.99
CA SER A 94 -11.23 -8.27 2.65
C SER A 94 -12.44 -7.46 2.18
N PRO A 95 -12.57 -7.22 0.87
CA PRO A 95 -13.76 -6.57 0.34
C PRO A 95 -14.97 -7.51 0.45
N VAL A 96 -16.10 -6.98 0.94
CA VAL A 96 -17.37 -7.74 1.00
C VAL A 96 -17.88 -8.06 -0.41
N ARG A 97 -17.64 -7.14 -1.34
CA ARG A 97 -17.99 -7.25 -2.76
C ARG A 97 -16.80 -6.87 -3.64
N SER A 98 -16.61 -7.59 -4.74
CA SER A 98 -15.52 -7.36 -5.69
C SER A 98 -15.54 -5.96 -6.32
N LYS A 99 -16.71 -5.54 -6.83
CA LYS A 99 -16.91 -4.22 -7.46
C LYS A 99 -17.32 -3.15 -6.43
N PRO A 100 -16.76 -1.93 -6.50
CA PRO A 100 -17.22 -0.80 -5.70
C PRO A 100 -18.69 -0.44 -5.98
N TYR A 101 -19.31 0.21 -5.01
CA TYR A 101 -20.61 0.86 -5.15
C TYR A 101 -20.43 2.25 -5.73
N THR A 102 -21.32 2.68 -6.62
CA THR A 102 -21.35 4.05 -7.13
C THR A 102 -21.89 5.02 -6.09
N LEU A 103 -22.89 4.60 -5.31
CA LEU A 103 -23.56 5.42 -4.30
C LEU A 103 -23.08 5.05 -2.88
N ASN A 104 -22.94 6.06 -2.02
CA ASN A 104 -22.57 5.86 -0.61
C ASN A 104 -23.64 5.07 0.14
N ASP A 105 -24.91 5.40 -0.06
CA ASP A 105 -26.05 4.76 0.62
C ASP A 105 -26.09 3.24 0.35
N ALA A 106 -25.81 2.83 -0.88
CA ALA A 106 -25.74 1.41 -1.24
C ALA A 106 -24.58 0.69 -0.51
N ALA A 107 -23.45 1.39 -0.30
CA ALA A 107 -22.33 0.84 0.47
C ALA A 107 -22.66 0.75 1.96
N LEU A 108 -23.38 1.74 2.52
CA LEU A 108 -23.85 1.71 3.92
C LEU A 108 -24.83 0.56 4.15
N GLN A 109 -25.82 0.38 3.28
CA GLN A 109 -26.75 -0.75 3.36
C GLN A 109 -26.01 -2.10 3.28
N CYS A 110 -25.01 -2.21 2.40
CA CYS A 110 -24.18 -3.41 2.33
C CYS A 110 -23.35 -3.62 3.61
N ALA A 111 -22.85 -2.55 4.23
CA ALA A 111 -22.09 -2.64 5.48
C ALA A 111 -22.97 -3.18 6.62
N GLU A 112 -24.20 -2.68 6.75
CA GLU A 112 -25.17 -3.19 7.73
C GLU A 112 -25.50 -4.66 7.52
N LEU A 113 -25.73 -5.07 6.26
CA LEU A 113 -25.96 -6.48 5.92
C LEU A 113 -24.75 -7.35 6.23
N ALA A 114 -23.53 -6.86 5.97
CA ALA A 114 -22.30 -7.59 6.27
C ALA A 114 -22.13 -7.78 7.78
N THR A 115 -22.38 -6.75 8.59
CA THR A 115 -22.36 -6.85 10.05
C THR A 115 -23.38 -7.87 10.55
N LYS A 116 -24.61 -7.86 10.03
CA LYS A 116 -25.64 -8.86 10.37
C LYS A 116 -25.24 -10.27 9.94
N ALA A 117 -24.49 -10.41 8.86
CA ALA A 117 -23.95 -11.69 8.37
C ALA A 117 -22.68 -12.16 9.12
N GLY A 118 -22.26 -11.47 10.19
CA GLY A 118 -21.14 -11.88 11.03
C GLY A 118 -19.76 -11.40 10.54
N TRP A 119 -19.70 -10.43 9.64
CA TRP A 119 -18.43 -9.76 9.34
C TRP A 119 -18.01 -8.86 10.51
N ILE A 120 -16.71 -8.84 10.79
CA ILE A 120 -16.13 -8.11 11.92
C ILE A 120 -15.39 -6.87 11.40
N ASP A 121 -15.44 -5.76 12.14
CA ASP A 121 -14.76 -4.48 11.81
C ASP A 121 -15.06 -4.02 10.37
N VAL A 122 -16.36 -4.02 10.03
CA VAL A 122 -16.86 -3.58 8.72
C VAL A 122 -16.68 -2.07 8.58
N ARG A 123 -16.08 -1.63 7.47
CA ARG A 123 -15.80 -0.23 7.16
C ARG A 123 -16.19 0.10 5.73
N VAL A 124 -16.74 1.29 5.54
CA VAL A 124 -16.98 1.88 4.23
C VAL A 124 -15.85 2.86 3.93
N GLN A 125 -15.22 2.70 2.77
CA GLN A 125 -14.11 3.54 2.33
C GLN A 125 -14.41 4.12 0.96
N GLU A 126 -14.11 5.39 0.78
CA GLU A 126 -14.12 6.02 -0.54
C GLU A 126 -12.87 5.57 -1.33
N ILE A 127 -13.06 5.11 -2.56
CA ILE A 127 -11.96 4.79 -3.46
C ILE A 127 -11.69 6.01 -4.33
N LYS A 128 -10.47 6.51 -4.25
CA LYS A 128 -9.94 7.54 -5.16
C LYS A 128 -8.88 6.90 -6.04
N THR A 129 -8.86 7.26 -7.32
CA THR A 129 -7.75 6.92 -8.21
C THR A 129 -6.95 8.17 -8.48
N GLU A 130 -5.65 8.05 -8.26
CA GLU A 130 -4.66 9.00 -8.72
C GLU A 130 -4.56 8.86 -10.25
N VAL A 131 -5.06 9.86 -10.98
CA VAL A 131 -4.90 9.94 -12.44
C VAL A 131 -3.65 10.77 -12.72
N ALA A 132 -2.60 10.10 -13.22
CA ALA A 132 -1.34 10.71 -13.65
C ALA A 132 -1.43 11.24 -15.09
#